data_AF-A0A1Y1RD86-F1
#
_entry.id   AF-A0A1Y1RD86-F1
#
_cell.length_a   1.000
_cell.length_b   1.000
_cell.length_c   1.000
_cell.angle_alpha   90.00
_cell.angle_beta   90.00
_cell.angle_gamma   90.00
#
_symmetry.space_group_name_H-M   'P 1'
#
loop_
_entity.id
_entity.type
_entity.pdbx_description
1 polymer ?
#
loop_
_entity_poly.entity_id
_entity_poly.type
_entity_poly.pdbx_seq_one_letter_code
_entity_poly.pdbx_strand_id
1 'polypeptide(L)' 'MADLRDIVFNDKRSIFRPLRNENEFKNFQLDDYTIVWSNELDFAPEFLFFVVF' A
#
# COMPACT_ATOMS: atom_id res chain seq x y z
N MET A 1 -8.97 10.63 3.65
CA MET A 1 -8.07 10.19 2.57
C MET A 1 -6.89 9.51 3.25
N ALA A 2 -6.56 8.27 2.92
CA ALA A 2 -5.43 7.56 3.52
C ALA A 2 -4.11 8.06 2.91
N ASP A 3 -3.20 8.58 3.73
CA ASP A 3 -1.84 8.91 3.30
C ASP A 3 -0.90 7.75 3.66
N LEU A 4 -0.38 7.08 2.64
CA LEU A 4 0.49 5.90 2.79
C LEU A 4 1.98 6.26 2.83
N ARG A 5 2.34 7.56 2.76
CA ARG A 5 3.75 7.98 2.68
C ARG A 5 4.59 7.48 3.85
N ASP A 6 4.09 7.57 5.09
CA ASP A 6 4.86 7.11 6.25
C ASP A 6 5.11 5.59 6.18
N ILE A 7 4.08 4.81 5.85
CA ILE A 7 4.17 3.35 5.69
C ILE A 7 5.17 2.98 4.57
N VAL A 8 5.11 3.64 3.42
CA VAL A 8 5.98 3.33 2.28
C VAL A 8 7.45 3.68 2.53
N PHE A 9 7.72 4.80 3.20
CA PHE A 9 9.08 5.33 3.36
C PHE A 9 9.74 4.99 4.68
N ASN A 10 8.99 4.86 5.78
CA ASN A 10 9.53 4.71 7.13
C ASN A 10 9.35 3.29 7.71
N ASP A 11 8.53 2.43 7.10
CA ASP A 11 8.44 1.04 7.51
C ASP A 11 9.75 0.28 7.17
N LYS A 12 10.17 -0.59 8.09
CA LYS A 12 11.41 -1.37 7.99
C LYS A 12 11.27 -2.59 7.07
N ARG A 13 10.03 -3.06 6.84
CA ARG A 13 9.74 -4.22 6.02
C ARG A 13 10.10 -3.93 4.56
N SER A 14 10.87 -4.83 3.95
CA SER A 14 11.33 -4.68 2.57
C SER A 14 10.20 -4.68 1.54
N ILE A 15 9.04 -5.23 1.90
CA ILE A 15 7.85 -5.34 1.04
C ILE A 15 7.33 -3.98 0.54
N PHE A 16 7.58 -2.88 1.28
CA PHE A 16 7.19 -1.54 0.88
C PHE A 16 8.21 -0.80 0.01
N ARG A 17 9.43 -1.34 -0.13
CA ARG A 17 10.48 -0.67 -0.91
C ARG A 17 10.11 -0.47 -2.38
N PRO A 18 9.47 -1.44 -3.08
CA PRO A 18 9.06 -1.25 -4.47
C PRO A 18 8.10 -0.07 -4.64
N LEU A 19 7.19 0.14 -3.69
CA LEU A 19 6.22 1.24 -3.68
C LEU A 19 6.82 2.64 -3.60
N ARG A 20 8.12 2.77 -3.34
CA ARG A 20 8.80 4.08 -3.41
C ARG A 20 9.01 4.55 -4.85
N ASN A 21 8.95 3.62 -5.80
CA ASN A 21 8.88 3.94 -7.22
C ASN A 21 7.42 4.31 -7.55
N GLU A 22 7.23 5.48 -8.16
CA GLU A 22 5.90 5.99 -8.49
C GLU A 22 5.12 5.10 -9.47
N ASN A 23 5.80 4.46 -10.43
CA ASN A 23 5.16 3.56 -11.38
C ASN A 23 4.68 2.28 -10.69
N GLU A 24 5.50 1.72 -9.79
CA GLU A 24 5.11 0.57 -8.97
C GLU A 24 3.96 0.93 -8.03
N PHE A 25 4.02 2.11 -7.38
CA PHE A 25 2.97 2.58 -6.49
C PHE A 25 1.63 2.70 -7.21
N LYS A 26 1.62 3.27 -8.41
CA LYS A 26 0.40 3.44 -9.22
C LYS A 26 -0.12 2.14 -9.83
N ASN A 27 0.71 1.10 -9.93
CA ASN A 27 0.36 -0.18 -10.52
C ASN A 27 -0.38 -1.11 -9.54
N PHE A 28 -1.26 -0.55 -8.72
CA PHE A 28 -2.15 -1.35 -7.88
C PHE A 28 -3.40 -1.76 -8.66
N GLN A 29 -4.02 -2.84 -8.20
CA GLN A 29 -5.31 -3.30 -8.68
C GLN A 29 -6.26 -3.47 -7.49
N LEU A 30 -7.55 -3.59 -7.79
CA LEU A 30 -8.54 -3.98 -6.80
C LEU A 30 -8.85 -5.46 -6.98
N ASP A 31 -8.71 -6.22 -5.91
CA ASP A 31 -9.22 -7.58 -5.78
C ASP A 31 -10.31 -7.59 -4.71
N ASP A 32 -11.56 -7.73 -5.16
CA ASP A 32 -12.78 -7.39 -4.41
C ASP A 32 -12.72 -6.00 -3.75
N TYR A 33 -12.39 -5.94 -2.46
CA TYR A 33 -12.29 -4.70 -1.67
C TYR A 33 -10.85 -4.38 -1.25
N THR A 34 -9.88 -5.20 -1.65
CA THR A 34 -8.48 -5.08 -1.23
C THR A 34 -7.67 -4.42 -2.33
N ILE A 35 -6.80 -3.47 -1.96
CA ILE A 35 -5.80 -2.92 -2.87
C ILE A 35 -4.62 -3.88 -2.92
N VAL A 36 -4.30 -4.41 -4.11
CA VAL A 36 -3.26 -5.42 -4.30
C VAL A 36 -2.17 -4.91 -5.25
N TRP A 37 -0.92 -5.25 -4.96
CA TRP A 37 0.23 -5.04 -5.85
C TRP A 37 0.85 -6.37 -6.26
N SER A 38 1.52 -6.40 -7.41
CA SER A 38 2.16 -7.62 -7.96
C SER A 38 3.27 -8.21 -7.08
N ASN A 39 3.70 -7.50 -6.04
CA ASN A 39 4.73 -7.94 -5.10
C ASN A 39 4.16 -8.59 -3.83
N GLU A 40 2.95 -9.14 -3.89
CA GLU A 40 2.25 -9.81 -2.76
C GLU A 40 1.94 -8.86 -1.59
N LEU A 41 1.91 -7.54 -1.85
CA LEU A 41 1.51 -6.55 -0.87
C LEU A 41 0.05 -6.20 -1.07
N ASP A 42 -0.72 -6.39 -0.01
CA ASP A 42 -2.16 -6.14 -0.01
C ASP A 42 -2.56 -5.20 1.13
N PHE A 43 -3.43 -4.24 0.83
CA PHE A 43 -4.08 -3.38 1.82
C PHE A 43 -5.59 -3.63 1.82
N ALA A 44 -6.05 -4.31 2.87
CA ALA A 44 -7.47 -4.51 3.12
C ALA A 44 -8.17 -3.20 3.54
N PRO A 45 -9.49 -3.06 3.32
CA PRO A 45 -10.27 -1.88 3.71
C PRO A 45 -10.10 -1.49 5.18
N GLU A 46 -10.04 -2.45 6.08
CA GLU A 46 -9.95 -2.23 7.52
C GLU A 46 -8.61 -1.61 7.91
N PHE A 47 -7.54 -2.00 7.23
CA PHE A 47 -6.24 -1.37 7.41
C PHE A 47 -6.26 0.08 6.90
N LEU A 48 -6.82 0.32 5.72
CA LEU A 48 -6.95 1.67 5.18
C LEU A 48 -7.85 2.56 6.07
N PHE A 49 -8.88 2.00 6.68
CA PHE A 49 -9.72 2.70 7.66
C PHE A 49 -8.90 3.14 8.87
N PHE A 50 -8.08 2.25 9.44
CA PHE A 50 -7.16 2.57 10.55
C PHE A 50 -6.12 3.64 10.18
N VAL A 51 -5.66 3.69 8.92
CA VAL A 51 -4.71 4.73 8.49
C VAL A 51 -5.37 6.13 8.44
N VAL A 52 -6.69 6.19 8.25
CA VAL A 52 -7.43 7.46 8.14
C VAL A 52 -7.86 8.03 9.49
N PHE A 53 -8.07 7.18 10.50
CA PHE A 53 -8.71 7.52 11.78
C PHE A 53 -7.86 7.11 12.98
#